data_AF-A0A2H6IUR6-F1
#
_entry.id   AF-A0A2H6IUR6-F1
#
_cell.length_a   1.000
_cell.length_b   1.000
_cell.length_c   1.000
_cell.angle_alpha   90.00
_cell.angle_beta   90.00
_cell.angle_gamma   90.00
#
_symmetry.space_group_name_H-M   'P 1'
#
loop_
_entity.id
_entity.type
_entity.pdbx_description
1 polymer ?
#
loop_
_entity_poly.entity_id
_entity_poly.type
_entity_poly.pdbx_seq_one_letter_code
_entity_poly.pdbx_strand_id
1 'polypeptide(L)'
;MSDWPVWLDPTGRQQEPELRSTIVESQNLAIQAALAGVGAVVLDENMIWEELTSGRLVRLSDRMVDRAEGYWLVWSSNRPRRRTFQAFRKWLQSEVGLPPENRSA
;
A
#
# COMPACT_ATOMS: atom_id res chain seq x y z
N MET A 1 -10.64 1.60 -6.61
CA MET A 1 -10.31 0.55 -7.60
C MET A 1 -9.83 -0.67 -6.82
N SER A 2 -10.24 -1.87 -7.22
CA SER A 2 -9.80 -3.12 -6.60
C SER A 2 -8.29 -3.31 -6.83
N ASP A 3 -7.55 -3.79 -5.83
CA ASP A 3 -6.11 -4.09 -5.95
C ASP A 3 -5.85 -5.41 -6.69
N TRP A 4 -6.86 -6.28 -6.75
CA TRP A 4 -6.81 -7.58 -7.43
C TRP A 4 -6.41 -7.52 -8.91
N PRO A 5 -7.02 -6.69 -9.78
CA PRO A 5 -6.65 -6.66 -11.19
C PRO A 5 -5.20 -6.21 -11.41
N VAL A 6 -4.69 -5.27 -10.61
CA VAL A 6 -3.28 -4.84 -10.68
C VAL A 6 -2.33 -5.95 -10.25
N TRP A 7 -2.66 -6.67 -9.18
CA TRP A 7 -1.85 -7.80 -8.71
C TRP A 7 -1.87 -8.98 -9.68
N LEU A 8 -3.03 -9.28 -10.27
CA LEU A 8 -3.20 -10.36 -11.26
C LEU A 8 -2.43 -10.06 -12.55
N ASP A 9 -2.67 -8.90 -13.15
CA ASP A 9 -1.97 -8.45 -14.37
C ASP A 9 -1.61 -6.96 -14.29
N PRO A 10 -0.38 -6.62 -13.88
CA PRO A 10 0.07 -5.23 -13.84
C PRO A 10 0.16 -4.58 -15.23
N THR A 11 0.09 -5.36 -16.30
CA THR A 11 0.08 -4.83 -17.68
C THR A 11 -1.31 -4.49 -18.19
N GLY A 12 -2.36 -4.90 -17.47
CA GLY A 12 -3.77 -4.65 -17.81
C GLY A 12 -4.22 -5.27 -19.14
N ARG A 13 -3.53 -6.31 -19.62
CA ARG A 13 -3.80 -6.97 -20.91
C ARG A 13 -4.77 -8.12 -20.77
N GLN A 14 -4.92 -8.68 -19.58
CA GLN A 14 -5.86 -9.76 -19.28
C GLN A 14 -7.13 -9.22 -18.64
N GLN A 15 -8.26 -9.83 -19.02
CA GLN A 15 -9.54 -9.56 -18.40
C GLN A 15 -9.54 -10.14 -16.99
N GLU A 16 -10.02 -9.35 -16.03
CA GLU A 16 -10.11 -9.78 -14.63
C GLU A 16 -11.01 -11.03 -14.55
N PRO A 17 -10.57 -12.10 -13.88
CA PRO A 17 -11.43 -13.25 -13.63
C PRO A 17 -12.66 -12.79 -12.86
N GLU A 18 -13.82 -13.37 -13.16
CA GLU A 18 -15.08 -13.05 -12.47
C GLU A 18 -15.04 -13.66 -11.05
N LEU A 19 -14.38 -12.95 -10.14
CA LEU A 19 -14.26 -13.34 -8.74
C LEU A 19 -15.51 -12.89 -7.99
N ARG A 20 -16.13 -13.80 -7.24
CA ARG A 20 -17.10 -13.42 -6.20
C ARG A 20 -16.35 -12.65 -5.13
N SER A 21 -16.36 -11.33 -5.23
CA SER A 21 -15.60 -10.44 -4.36
C SER A 21 -16.53 -9.56 -3.53
N THR A 22 -16.10 -9.25 -2.32
CA THR A 22 -16.72 -8.20 -1.51
C THR A 22 -15.98 -6.91 -1.79
N ILE A 23 -16.70 -5.91 -2.30
CA ILE A 23 -16.15 -4.57 -2.51
C ILE A 23 -16.39 -3.77 -1.23
N VAL A 24 -15.32 -3.21 -0.68
CA VAL A 24 -15.35 -2.34 0.48
C VAL A 24 -14.84 -0.95 0.11
N GLU A 25 -15.32 0.07 0.80
CA GLU A 25 -15.08 1.47 0.46
C GLU A 25 -13.69 1.99 0.85
N SER A 26 -12.96 1.25 1.69
CA SER A 26 -11.61 1.63 2.11
C SER A 26 -10.71 0.43 2.39
N GLN A 27 -9.41 0.67 2.29
CA GLN A 27 -8.39 -0.34 2.60
C GLN A 27 -8.43 -0.79 4.07
N ASN A 28 -8.71 0.12 5.00
CA ASN A 28 -8.87 -0.23 6.41
C ASN A 28 -10.03 -1.20 6.64
N LEU A 29 -11.17 -1.01 5.96
CA LEU A 29 -12.28 -1.96 6.03
C LEU A 29 -11.89 -3.33 5.46
N ALA A 30 -11.09 -3.36 4.39
CA ALA A 30 -10.59 -4.59 3.80
C ALA A 30 -9.68 -5.35 4.78
N ILE A 31 -8.77 -4.65 5.46
CA ILE A 31 -7.91 -5.21 6.52
C ILE A 31 -8.76 -5.81 7.65
N GLN A 32 -9.74 -5.05 8.16
CA GLN A 32 -10.59 -5.54 9.25
C GLN A 32 -11.43 -6.75 8.83
N ALA A 33 -11.94 -6.79 7.60
CA ALA A 33 -12.67 -7.95 7.07
C ALA A 33 -11.78 -9.20 6.97
N ALA A 34 -10.53 -9.05 6.52
CA ALA A 34 -9.56 -10.15 6.48
C ALA A 34 -9.22 -10.66 7.89
N LEU A 35 -8.98 -9.75 8.84
CA LEU A 35 -8.76 -10.09 10.25
C LEU A 35 -9.96 -10.81 10.88
N ALA A 36 -11.18 -10.46 10.47
CA ALA A 36 -12.42 -11.12 10.91
C ALA A 36 -12.67 -12.47 10.21
N GLY A 37 -11.77 -12.92 9.32
CA GLY A 37 -11.88 -14.21 8.62
C GLY A 37 -12.88 -14.22 7.47
N VAL A 38 -13.29 -13.04 6.96
CA VAL A 38 -14.26 -12.93 5.86
C VAL A 38 -13.67 -13.42 4.53
N GLY A 39 -12.35 -13.33 4.36
CA GLY A 39 -11.67 -13.79 3.15
C GLY A 39 -10.23 -13.30 3.04
N ALA A 40 -9.71 -13.33 1.82
CA ALA A 40 -8.37 -12.85 1.47
C ALA A 40 -8.43 -11.47 0.80
N VAL A 41 -7.33 -10.70 0.94
CA VAL A 41 -7.21 -9.34 0.42
C VAL A 41 -5.82 -9.13 -0.16
N VAL A 42 -5.72 -8.35 -1.25
CA VAL A 42 -4.46 -7.82 -1.78
C VAL A 42 -4.26 -6.43 -1.17
N LEU A 43 -3.10 -6.21 -0.54
CA LEU A 43 -2.78 -4.97 0.19
C LEU A 43 -1.29 -4.64 0.06
N ASP A 44 -0.94 -3.40 0.36
CA ASP A 44 0.44 -3.01 0.67
C ASP A 44 0.86 -3.62 2.01
N GLU A 45 1.93 -4.42 2.02
CA GLU A 45 2.47 -5.05 3.22
C GLU A 45 2.90 -4.04 4.29
N ASN A 46 3.31 -2.83 3.90
CA ASN A 46 3.70 -1.78 4.83
C ASN A 46 2.53 -1.32 5.72
N MET A 47 1.29 -1.56 5.29
CA MET A 47 0.09 -1.21 6.07
C MET A 47 -0.36 -2.30 7.05
N ILE A 48 0.19 -3.51 6.95
CA ILE A 48 -0.19 -4.67 7.77
C ILE A 48 0.99 -5.35 8.46
N TRP A 49 2.10 -4.62 8.62
CA TRP A 49 3.35 -5.17 9.16
C TRP A 49 3.14 -5.77 10.56
N GLU A 50 2.37 -5.11 11.43
CA GLU A 50 2.06 -5.60 12.77
C GLU A 50 1.23 -6.89 12.73
N GLU A 51 0.24 -6.96 11.84
CA GLU A 51 -0.61 -8.13 11.66
C GLU A 51 0.17 -9.34 11.13
N LEU A 52 1.10 -9.11 10.20
CA LEU A 52 1.98 -10.14 9.65
C LEU A 52 2.96 -10.64 10.71
N THR A 53 3.62 -9.74 11.44
CA THR A 53 4.61 -10.11 12.46
C THR A 53 3.98 -10.77 13.69
N SER A 54 2.76 -10.38 14.05
CA SER A 54 1.98 -11.03 15.12
C SER A 54 1.30 -12.33 14.68
N GLY A 55 1.29 -12.65 13.39
CA GLY A 55 0.62 -13.84 12.84
C GLY A 55 -0.91 -13.74 12.80
N ARG A 56 -1.49 -12.55 13.03
CA ARG A 56 -2.94 -12.31 12.86
C ARG A 56 -3.36 -12.36 11.40
N LEU A 57 -2.46 -11.95 10.50
CA LEU A 57 -2.56 -12.19 9.07
C LEU A 57 -1.37 -13.03 8.63
N VAL A 58 -1.59 -13.82 7.57
CA VAL A 58 -0.55 -14.62 6.94
C VAL A 58 -0.52 -14.31 5.44
N ARG A 59 0.68 -14.34 4.87
CA ARG A 59 0.87 -14.15 3.42
C ARG A 59 0.42 -15.43 2.70
N LEU A 60 -0.47 -15.27 1.72
CA LEU A 60 -0.99 -16.39 0.92
C LEU A 60 -0.23 -16.61 -0.40
N SER A 61 0.57 -15.65 -0.85
CA SER A 61 1.34 -15.72 -2.10
C SER A 61 2.61 -14.90 -2.03
N ASP A 62 3.70 -15.39 -2.62
CA ASP A 62 4.97 -14.68 -2.71
C ASP A 62 5.00 -13.60 -3.79
N ARG A 63 3.95 -13.47 -4.61
CA ARG A 63 3.89 -12.45 -5.67
C ARG A 63 3.72 -11.04 -5.09
N MET A 64 4.64 -10.15 -5.42
CA MET A 64 4.55 -8.71 -5.18
C MET A 64 4.53 -7.97 -6.51
N VAL A 65 3.80 -6.86 -6.56
CA VAL A 65 3.73 -5.98 -7.72
C VAL A 65 4.06 -4.57 -7.24
N ASP A 66 5.04 -3.95 -7.87
CA ASP A 66 5.38 -2.56 -7.59
C ASP A 66 4.29 -1.66 -8.15
N ARG A 67 3.68 -0.85 -7.28
CA ARG A 67 2.74 0.19 -7.70
C ARG A 67 3.54 1.45 -7.97
N ALA A 68 3.25 2.12 -9.09
CA ALA A 68 3.81 3.42 -9.41
C ALA A 68 3.28 4.56 -8.50
N GLU A 69 2.32 4.25 -7.64
CA GLU A 69 1.67 5.19 -6.73
C GLU A 69 2.19 4.99 -5.31
N GLY A 70 2.31 6.08 -4.55
CA GLY A 70 2.77 6.05 -3.18
C GLY A 70 2.24 7.21 -2.36
N TYR A 71 2.85 7.47 -1.21
CA TYR A 71 2.48 8.60 -0.37
C TYR A 71 3.35 9.82 -0.67
N TRP A 72 2.72 10.96 -0.95
CA TRP A 72 3.41 12.22 -1.21
C TRP A 72 3.15 13.25 -0.11
N LEU A 73 4.23 13.86 0.39
CA LEU A 73 4.13 15.08 1.18
C LEU A 73 3.86 16.26 0.22
N VAL A 74 2.64 16.76 0.20
CA VAL A 74 2.22 17.87 -0.67
C VAL A 74 2.08 19.18 0.12
N TRP A 75 2.50 20.30 -0.48
CA TRP A 75 2.33 21.63 0.09
C TRP A 75 2.10 22.67 -1.02
N SER A 76 1.49 23.80 -0.67
CA SER A 76 1.24 24.90 -1.62
C SER A 76 2.54 25.60 -2.01
N SER A 77 2.76 25.78 -3.32
CA SER A 77 3.90 26.52 -3.89
C SER A 77 3.98 27.97 -3.41
N ASN A 78 2.85 28.61 -3.11
CA ASN A 78 2.77 29.99 -2.64
C ASN A 78 3.10 30.17 -1.14
N ARG A 79 3.39 29.10 -0.39
CA ARG A 79 3.76 29.20 1.03
C ARG A 79 5.27 29.07 1.21
N PRO A 80 5.92 30.06 1.86
CA PRO A 80 7.34 29.95 2.20
C PRO A 80 7.61 28.69 3.02
N ARG A 81 8.69 27.97 2.69
CA ARG A 81 9.16 26.80 3.45
C ARG A 81 9.75 27.24 4.80
N ARG A 82 8.85 27.56 5.75
CA ARG A 82 9.19 27.94 7.12
C ARG A 82 10.10 26.89 7.76
N ARG A 83 10.94 27.31 8.72
CA ARG A 83 11.86 26.42 9.44
C ARG A 83 11.16 25.17 10.00
N THR A 84 9.95 25.34 10.54
CA THR A 84 9.13 24.23 11.06
C THR A 84 8.76 23.20 10.00
N PHE A 85 8.42 23.62 8.78
CA PHE A 85 8.13 22.70 7.68
C PHE A 85 9.38 21.91 7.27
N GLN A 86 10.54 22.57 7.21
CA GLN A 86 11.79 21.89 6.88
C GLN A 86 12.19 20.88 7.96
N ALA A 87 12.00 21.23 9.24
CA ALA A 87 12.23 20.33 10.35
C ALA A 87 11.31 19.10 10.28
N PHE A 88 10.01 19.32 10.06
CA PHE A 88 9.04 18.23 9.89
C PHE A 88 9.37 17.34 8.68
N ARG A 89 9.69 17.93 7.51
CA ARG A 89 10.09 17.17 6.33
C ARG A 89 11.32 16.32 6.59
N LYS A 90 12.33 16.87 7.27
CA LYS A 90 13.58 16.16 7.58
C LYS A 90 13.32 15.01 8.55
N TRP A 91 12.50 15.24 9.57
CA TRP A 91 12.06 14.18 10.49
C TRP A 91 11.26 13.11 9.75
N LEU A 92 10.28 13.48 8.92
CA LEU A 92 9.46 12.51 8.18
C LEU A 92 10.34 11.64 7.27
N GLN A 93 11.37 12.23 6.65
CA GLN A 93 12.35 11.49 5.84
C GLN A 93 13.21 10.49 6.66
N SER A 94 13.44 10.74 7.96
CA SER A 94 14.11 9.76 8.81
C SER A 94 13.21 8.61 9.25
N GLU A 95 11.89 8.82 9.31
CA GLU A 95 10.93 7.78 9.70
C GLU A 95 10.60 6.79 8.56
N VAL A 96 10.59 7.24 7.31
CA VAL A 96 10.12 6.42 6.17
C VAL A 96 11.13 5.38 5.65
N GLY A 97 12.25 5.16 6.36
CA GLY A 97 13.32 4.27 5.90
C GLY A 97 14.01 4.79 4.62
N LEU A 98 15.12 4.15 4.22
CA LEU A 98 15.73 4.45 2.93
C LEU A 98 14.76 4.02 1.82
N PRO A 99 14.54 4.84 0.77
CA PRO A 99 13.78 4.40 -0.39
C PRO A 99 14.41 3.09 -0.90
N PRO A 100 13.60 2.10 -1.34
CA PRO A 100 14.17 0.92 -1.97
C PRO A 100 15.05 1.40 -3.12
N GLU A 101 16.36 1.20 -2.99
CA GLU A 101 17.31 1.53 -4.05
C GLU A 101 16.90 0.74 -5.29
N ASN A 102 16.50 1.45 -6.33
CA ASN A 102 16.70 1.09 -7.73
C ASN A 102 16.57 -0.43 -8.02
N ARG A 103 15.37 -1.00 -7.85
CA ARG A 103 15.07 -2.36 -8.36
C ARG A 103 14.72 -2.29 -9.84
N SER A 104 15.73 -1.95 -10.64
CA SER A 104 15.74 -2.15 -12.09
C SER A 104 16.48 -3.46 -12.37
N ALA A 105 15.74 -4.55 -12.57
CA ALA A 105 16.17 -5.73 -13.31
C ALA A 105 14.94 -6.52 -13.79
#